data_AF-A0A1B6E7D3-F1
#
_entry.id   AF-A0A1B6E7D3-F1
#
_cell.length_a   1.000
_cell.length_b   1.000
_cell.length_c   1.000
_cell.angle_alpha   90.00
_cell.angle_beta   90.00
_cell.angle_gamma   90.00
#
_symmetry.space_group_name_H-M   'P 1'
#
loop_
_entity.id
_entity.type
_entity.pdbx_description
1 polymer ?
#
loop_
_entity_poly.entity_id
_entity_poly.type
_entity_poly.pdbx_seq_one_letter_code
_entity_poly.pdbx_strand_id
1 'polypeptide(L)'
;TYIFTKKRTHSSILNLMAAFNGGENPALDLEGVPHGGDSEFLYRSELPNLPPHAEYGPDEVPFVKASTTIISTFAKTGNPNCNEIGFSWHPTSSSNPQYFNWGDEFKMVPGRLREERLQFWEDLYKKYGYAF
;
A
#
# COMPACT_ATOMS: atom_id res chain seq x y z
N THR A 1 -9.43 3.20 6.65
CA THR A 1 -8.32 2.23 6.63
C THR A 1 -8.17 1.68 5.22
N TYR A 2 -6.96 1.34 4.80
CA TYR A 2 -6.69 0.69 3.53
C TYR A 2 -5.59 -0.36 3.68
N ILE A 3 -5.46 -1.24 2.68
CA ILE A 3 -4.28 -2.07 2.42
C ILE A 3 -3.76 -1.74 1.02
N PHE A 4 -2.45 -1.65 0.84
CA PHE A 4 -1.82 -1.50 -0.46
C PHE A 4 -1.27 -2.84 -0.94
N THR A 5 -1.66 -3.29 -2.13
CA THR A 5 -1.32 -4.64 -2.62
C THR A 5 -0.79 -4.69 -4.06
N LYS A 6 -0.67 -3.55 -4.76
CA LYS A 6 -0.07 -3.53 -6.10
C LYS A 6 1.44 -3.74 -5.98
N LYS A 7 1.95 -4.86 -6.49
CA LYS A 7 3.38 -5.16 -6.50
C LYS A 7 4.01 -4.68 -7.80
N ARG A 8 5.18 -4.03 -7.74
CA ARG A 8 6.01 -3.76 -8.93
C ARG A 8 6.90 -4.95 -9.22
N THR A 9 6.84 -5.46 -10.45
CA THR A 9 7.80 -6.47 -10.93
C THR A 9 9.20 -5.87 -11.10
N HIS A 10 9.27 -4.59 -11.44
CA HIS A 10 10.52 -3.83 -11.56
C HIS A 10 10.63 -2.75 -10.48
N SER A 11 10.66 -3.18 -9.21
CA SER A 11 10.78 -2.29 -8.05
C SER A 11 12.20 -1.71 -7.93
N SER A 12 12.29 -0.37 -7.92
CA SER A 12 13.54 0.36 -7.70
C SER A 12 13.98 0.26 -6.24
N ILE A 13 13.04 0.21 -5.30
CA ILE A 13 13.32 0.04 -3.86
C ILE A 13 13.91 -1.34 -3.59
N LEU A 14 13.30 -2.40 -4.14
CA LEU A 14 13.82 -3.75 -3.93
C LEU A 14 15.18 -3.94 -4.60
N ASN A 15 15.38 -3.39 -5.80
CA ASN A 15 16.68 -3.41 -6.47
C ASN A 15 17.75 -2.67 -5.66
N LEU A 16 17.40 -1.53 -5.06
CA LEU A 16 18.28 -0.80 -4.15
C LEU A 16 18.66 -1.62 -2.92
N MET A 17 17.66 -2.23 -2.26
CA MET A 17 17.89 -3.10 -1.09
C MET A 17 18.79 -4.29 -1.45
N ALA A 18 18.59 -4.91 -2.61
CA ALA A 18 19.42 -6.00 -3.09
C ALA A 18 20.87 -5.56 -3.32
N ALA A 19 21.08 -4.37 -3.90
CA ALA A 19 22.42 -3.82 -4.10
C ALA A 19 23.17 -3.62 -2.78
N PHE A 20 22.49 -3.19 -1.71
CA PHE A 20 23.08 -3.09 -0.37
C PHE A 20 23.34 -4.45 0.29
N ASN A 21 22.62 -5.50 -0.11
CA ASN A 21 22.71 -6.85 0.46
C ASN A 21 23.56 -7.83 -0.37
N GLY A 22 24.45 -7.32 -1.24
CA GLY A 22 25.37 -8.18 -2.00
C GLY A 22 24.80 -8.77 -3.29
N GLY A 23 23.69 -8.21 -3.81
CA GLY A 23 23.14 -8.53 -5.14
C GLY A 23 22.03 -9.57 -5.16
N GLU A 24 21.75 -10.26 -4.05
CA GLU A 24 20.59 -11.14 -3.94
C GLU A 24 19.32 -10.34 -3.61
N ASN A 25 18.23 -10.60 -4.34
CA ASN A 25 16.93 -9.98 -4.09
C ASN A 25 15.85 -11.04 -3.78
N PRO A 26 15.95 -11.77 -2.65
CA PRO A 26 14.96 -12.78 -2.30
C PRO A 26 13.56 -12.18 -2.10
N ALA A 27 13.46 -10.86 -1.88
CA ALA A 27 12.20 -10.17 -1.65
C ALA A 27 11.33 -10.04 -2.91
N LEU A 28 11.90 -10.12 -4.13
CA LEU A 28 11.10 -10.15 -5.36
C LEU A 28 10.25 -11.41 -5.47
N ASP A 29 10.70 -12.53 -4.91
CA ASP A 29 9.98 -13.81 -4.93
C ASP A 29 9.02 -13.96 -3.74
N LEU A 30 9.08 -13.06 -2.76
CA LEU A 30 8.16 -13.07 -1.63
C LEU A 30 6.76 -12.58 -2.03
N GLU A 31 5.75 -13.22 -1.46
CA GLU A 31 4.36 -12.79 -1.61
C GLU A 31 4.12 -11.46 -0.86
N GLY A 32 3.35 -10.57 -1.48
CA GLY A 32 2.93 -9.29 -0.91
C GLY A 32 3.77 -8.09 -1.34
N VAL A 33 3.43 -6.94 -0.77
CA VAL A 33 4.11 -5.66 -1.02
C VAL A 33 4.95 -5.31 0.22
N PRO A 34 6.25 -5.00 0.06
CA PRO A 34 7.09 -4.59 1.18
C PRO A 34 6.62 -3.27 1.77
N HIS A 35 7.05 -2.99 3.00
CA HIS A 35 6.81 -1.68 3.60
C HIS A 35 7.38 -0.55 2.73
N GLY A 36 6.57 0.48 2.49
CA GLY A 36 6.93 1.61 1.64
C GLY A 36 6.80 1.37 0.13
N GLY A 37 6.32 0.19 -0.31
CA GLY A 37 6.16 -0.10 -1.75
C GLY A 37 5.14 0.78 -2.46
N ASP A 38 4.21 1.40 -1.73
CA ASP A 38 3.26 2.39 -2.24
C ASP A 38 3.96 3.67 -2.73
N SER A 39 5.08 4.05 -2.11
CA SER A 39 5.84 5.25 -2.50
C SER A 39 6.34 5.20 -3.94
N GLU A 40 6.59 4.01 -4.49
CA GLU A 40 7.06 3.82 -5.87
C GLU A 40 6.00 4.17 -6.91
N PHE A 41 4.72 4.30 -6.51
CA PHE A 41 3.61 4.71 -7.37
C PHE A 41 3.16 6.16 -7.11
N LEU A 42 3.66 6.79 -6.03
CA LEU A 42 3.34 8.16 -5.66
C LEU A 42 4.44 9.14 -6.05
N TYR A 43 5.69 8.67 -6.07
CA TYR A 43 6.87 9.50 -6.32
C TYR A 43 7.81 8.85 -7.31
N ARG A 44 8.38 9.65 -8.21
CA ARG A 44 9.54 9.27 -9.01
C ARG A 44 10.78 9.67 -8.22
N SER A 45 11.45 8.71 -7.60
CA SER A 45 12.68 8.98 -6.86
C SER A 45 13.88 9.11 -7.81
N GLU A 46 14.57 10.24 -7.72
CA GLU A 46 15.84 10.46 -8.39
C GLU A 46 16.89 10.79 -7.33
N LEU A 47 17.70 9.79 -6.98
CA LEU A 47 18.73 9.92 -5.94
C LEU A 47 20.11 9.86 -6.59
N PRO A 48 21.05 10.76 -6.21
CA PRO A 48 22.42 10.72 -6.72
C PRO A 48 23.07 9.35 -6.50
N ASN A 49 23.78 8.86 -7.51
CA ASN A 49 24.52 7.59 -7.50
C ASN A 49 23.66 6.32 -7.36
N LEU A 50 22.34 6.42 -7.48
CA LEU A 50 21.45 5.27 -7.56
C LEU A 50 20.88 5.10 -8.96
N PRO A 51 20.54 3.87 -9.38
CA PRO A 51 19.84 3.66 -10.65
C PRO A 51 18.59 4.53 -10.75
N PRO A 52 18.25 5.02 -11.95
CA PRO A 52 17.02 5.78 -12.14
C PRO A 52 15.80 4.92 -11.80
N HIS A 53 14.73 5.59 -11.38
CA HIS A 53 13.45 4.92 -11.16
C HIS A 53 13.01 4.18 -12.43
N ALA A 54 12.67 2.90 -12.28
CA ALA A 54 12.27 2.04 -13.38
C ALA A 54 10.96 2.53 -14.00
N GLU A 55 10.95 2.67 -15.33
CA GLU A 55 9.77 3.10 -16.09
C GLU A 55 8.55 2.22 -15.78
N TYR A 56 7.37 2.85 -15.79
CA TYR A 56 6.13 2.16 -15.46
C TYR A 56 5.67 1.26 -16.62
N GLY A 57 5.28 0.03 -16.27
CA GLY A 57 4.58 -0.86 -17.19
C GLY A 57 3.22 -0.30 -17.62
N PRO A 58 2.66 -0.80 -18.73
CA PRO A 58 1.37 -0.32 -19.23
C PRO A 58 0.20 -0.53 -18.25
N ASP A 59 0.28 -1.52 -17.35
CA ASP A 59 -0.68 -1.75 -16.27
C ASP A 59 -0.42 -0.88 -15.03
N GLU A 60 0.81 -0.39 -14.85
CA GLU A 60 1.21 0.48 -13.74
C GLU A 60 0.83 1.94 -14.01
N VAL A 61 0.89 2.41 -15.26
CA VAL A 61 0.59 3.82 -15.62
C VAL A 61 -0.81 4.27 -15.17
N PRO A 62 -1.91 3.54 -15.46
CA PRO A 62 -3.24 3.90 -14.95
C PRO A 62 -3.30 3.89 -13.42
N PHE A 63 -2.60 2.95 -12.79
CA PHE A 63 -2.56 2.82 -11.34
C PHE A 63 -1.80 3.99 -10.68
N VAL A 64 -0.69 4.46 -11.26
CA VAL A 64 0.03 5.67 -10.80
C VAL A 64 -0.86 6.90 -10.92
N LYS A 65 -1.56 7.05 -12.05
CA LYS A 65 -2.50 8.16 -12.24
C LYS A 65 -3.60 8.13 -11.19
N ALA A 66 -4.24 6.99 -10.98
CA ALA A 66 -5.28 6.87 -9.96
C ALA A 66 -4.72 7.15 -8.56
N SER A 67 -3.55 6.59 -8.22
CA SER A 67 -2.92 6.73 -6.92
C SER A 67 -2.57 8.19 -6.58
N THR A 68 -1.96 8.89 -7.52
CA THR A 68 -1.63 10.31 -7.37
C THR A 68 -2.88 11.20 -7.33
N THR A 69 -3.94 10.86 -8.07
CA THR A 69 -5.23 11.55 -7.95
C THR A 69 -5.91 11.31 -6.60
N ILE A 70 -5.94 10.08 -6.09
CA ILE A 70 -6.50 9.76 -4.76
C ILE A 70 -5.86 10.62 -3.68
N ILE A 71 -4.53 10.61 -3.59
CA ILE A 71 -3.79 11.37 -2.56
C ILE A 71 -3.99 12.87 -2.72
N SER A 72 -3.88 13.39 -3.95
CA SER A 72 -4.05 14.83 -4.18
C SER A 72 -5.48 15.31 -3.95
N THR A 73 -6.49 14.47 -4.21
CA THR A 73 -7.90 14.79 -3.95
C THR A 73 -8.20 14.78 -2.45
N PHE A 74 -7.67 13.80 -1.73
CA PHE A 74 -7.72 13.78 -0.26
C PHE A 74 -7.04 15.01 0.34
N ALA A 75 -5.86 15.38 -0.14
CA ALA A 75 -5.15 16.57 0.34
C ALA A 75 -5.96 17.87 0.12
N LYS A 76 -6.71 17.97 -0.98
CA LYS A 76 -7.54 19.14 -1.30
C LYS A 76 -8.84 19.20 -0.52
N THR A 77 -9.45 18.05 -0.20
CA THR A 77 -10.87 18.00 0.20
C THR A 77 -11.14 17.22 1.49
N GLY A 78 -10.16 16.48 2.00
CA GLY A 78 -10.36 15.49 3.07
C GLY A 78 -11.12 14.24 2.62
N ASN A 79 -11.40 14.08 1.32
CA ASN A 79 -12.13 12.95 0.75
C ASN A 79 -11.33 12.36 -0.43
N PRO A 80 -10.96 11.07 -0.41
CA PRO A 80 -10.13 10.47 -1.47
C PRO A 80 -10.89 10.12 -2.76
N ASN A 81 -12.22 10.31 -2.80
CA ASN A 81 -13.05 9.92 -3.94
C ASN A 81 -12.73 10.73 -5.21
N CYS A 82 -12.43 10.03 -6.30
CA CYS A 82 -12.17 10.58 -7.62
C CYS A 82 -12.72 9.68 -8.74
N ASN A 83 -12.75 10.19 -9.98
CA ASN A 83 -13.30 9.42 -11.12
C ASN A 83 -12.39 8.27 -11.53
N GLU A 84 -11.09 8.38 -11.26
CA GLU A 84 -10.05 7.41 -11.64
C GLU A 84 -10.21 6.05 -10.96
N ILE A 85 -10.87 6.00 -9.79
CA ILE A 85 -11.07 4.74 -9.07
C ILE A 85 -12.36 4.01 -9.48
N GLY A 86 -13.32 4.68 -10.13
CA GLY A 86 -14.54 4.05 -10.65
C GLY A 86 -15.55 3.53 -9.62
N PHE A 87 -15.30 3.71 -8.33
CA PHE A 87 -16.23 3.40 -7.24
C PHE A 87 -16.04 4.40 -6.08
N SER A 88 -16.89 4.32 -5.05
CA SER A 88 -16.78 5.18 -3.87
C SER A 88 -15.99 4.53 -2.73
N TRP A 89 -14.88 5.14 -2.34
CA TRP A 89 -14.19 4.87 -1.09
C TRP A 89 -14.97 5.48 0.08
N HIS A 90 -15.60 4.62 0.87
CA HIS A 90 -16.34 5.02 2.07
C HIS A 90 -15.48 4.98 3.35
N PRO A 91 -15.70 5.91 4.29
CA PRO A 91 -15.05 5.86 5.59
C PRO A 91 -15.47 4.60 6.36
N THR A 92 -14.56 4.11 7.20
CA THR A 92 -14.81 2.98 8.12
C THR A 92 -15.43 3.50 9.42
N SER A 93 -16.23 2.68 10.09
CA SER A 93 -16.80 3.00 11.40
C SER A 93 -16.83 1.76 12.29
N SER A 94 -17.05 1.96 13.60
CA SER A 94 -17.20 0.84 14.55
C SER A 94 -18.42 -0.04 14.24
N SER A 95 -19.48 0.53 13.66
CA SER A 95 -20.70 -0.21 13.29
C SER A 95 -20.65 -0.84 11.90
N ASN A 96 -19.75 -0.36 11.03
CA ASN A 96 -19.56 -0.87 9.69
C ASN A 96 -18.05 -0.87 9.37
N PRO A 97 -17.29 -1.82 9.94
CA PRO A 97 -15.87 -1.93 9.65
C PRO A 97 -15.69 -2.33 8.19
N GLN A 98 -14.88 -1.55 7.49
CA GLN A 98 -14.47 -1.80 6.12
C GLN A 98 -13.11 -1.15 5.85
N TYR A 99 -12.44 -1.59 4.79
CA TYR A 99 -11.20 -0.98 4.33
C TYR A 99 -11.13 -0.96 2.81
N PHE A 100 -10.31 -0.05 2.30
CA PHE A 100 -10.03 0.04 0.87
C PHE A 100 -8.88 -0.89 0.49
N ASN A 101 -9.09 -1.77 -0.48
CA ASN A 101 -8.03 -2.50 -1.15
C ASN A 101 -7.47 -1.66 -2.29
N TRP A 102 -6.25 -1.17 -2.09
CA TRP A 102 -5.51 -0.35 -3.05
C TRP A 102 -4.50 -1.23 -3.79
N GLY A 103 -4.98 -1.97 -4.79
CA GLY A 103 -4.19 -2.96 -5.53
C GLY A 103 -4.54 -3.03 -7.01
N ASP A 104 -4.28 -4.17 -7.64
CA ASP A 104 -4.71 -4.44 -9.03
C ASP A 104 -6.20 -4.17 -9.26
N GLU A 105 -7.00 -4.38 -8.22
CA GLU A 105 -8.39 -3.93 -8.16
C GLU A 105 -8.57 -2.96 -7.00
N PHE A 106 -9.15 -1.80 -7.32
CA PHE A 106 -9.66 -0.89 -6.32
C PHE A 106 -11.04 -1.37 -5.84
N LYS A 107 -11.17 -1.70 -4.56
CA LYS A 107 -12.45 -2.15 -3.99
C LYS A 107 -12.57 -1.90 -2.49
N MET A 108 -13.80 -1.74 -2.03
CA MET A 108 -14.10 -1.82 -0.59
C MET A 108 -14.19 -3.28 -0.16
N VAL A 109 -13.54 -3.60 0.96
CA VAL A 109 -13.60 -4.92 1.57
C VAL A 109 -14.30 -4.81 2.94
N PRO A 110 -15.39 -5.57 3.16
CA PRO A 110 -16.06 -5.62 4.46
C PRO A 110 -15.17 -6.22 5.56
N GLY A 111 -15.38 -5.78 6.80
CA GLY A 111 -14.66 -6.27 7.98
C GLY A 111 -13.39 -5.47 8.30
N ARG A 112 -12.68 -5.87 9.36
CA ARG A 112 -11.37 -5.28 9.70
C ARG A 112 -10.27 -5.99 8.91
N LEU A 113 -9.26 -5.21 8.57
CA LEU A 113 -8.07 -5.72 7.93
C LEU A 113 -7.35 -6.71 8.88
N ARG A 114 -7.19 -7.97 8.47
CA ARG A 114 -6.53 -9.03 9.26
C ARG A 114 -7.20 -9.27 10.63
N GLU A 115 -8.52 -9.40 10.64
CA GLU A 115 -9.36 -9.60 11.84
C GLU A 115 -8.77 -10.61 12.83
N GLU A 116 -8.43 -11.82 12.40
CA GLU A 116 -7.90 -12.87 13.28
C GLU A 116 -6.60 -12.44 14.01
N ARG A 117 -5.72 -11.73 13.31
CA ARG A 117 -4.47 -11.22 13.91
C ARG A 117 -4.75 -10.07 14.86
N LEU A 118 -5.69 -9.19 14.52
CA LEU A 118 -6.10 -8.11 15.41
C LEU A 118 -6.71 -8.67 16.69
N GLN A 119 -7.61 -9.64 16.57
CA GLN A 119 -8.25 -10.31 17.70
C GLN A 119 -7.21 -10.97 18.61
N PHE A 120 -6.22 -11.67 18.05
CA PHE A 120 -5.12 -12.24 18.82
C PHE A 120 -4.41 -11.19 19.70
N TRP A 121 -4.06 -10.04 19.11
CA TRP A 121 -3.37 -8.97 19.85
C TRP A 121 -4.28 -8.29 20.89
N GLU A 122 -5.57 -8.11 20.58
CA GLU A 122 -6.56 -7.58 21.50
C GLU A 122 -6.77 -8.49 22.70
N ASP A 123 -6.86 -9.80 22.49
CA ASP A 123 -6.99 -10.80 23.55
C ASP A 123 -5.73 -10.86 24.42
N LEU A 124 -4.55 -10.79 23.80
CA LEU A 124 -3.28 -10.75 24.52
C LEU A 124 -3.19 -9.51 25.41
N TYR A 125 -3.53 -8.34 24.86
CA TYR A 125 -3.54 -7.07 25.61
C TYR A 125 -4.59 -7.09 26.72
N LYS A 126 -5.79 -7.60 26.46
CA LYS A 126 -6.84 -7.74 27.48
C LYS A 126 -6.40 -8.63 28.66
N LYS A 127 -5.62 -9.67 28.39
CA LYS A 127 -5.15 -10.61 29.42
C LYS A 127 -3.94 -10.11 30.20
N TYR A 128 -3.01 -9.41 29.55
CA TYR A 128 -1.70 -9.10 30.12
C TYR A 128 -1.32 -7.61 30.12
N GLY A 129 -2.12 -6.74 29.50
CA GLY A 129 -1.78 -5.32 29.28
C GLY A 129 -1.68 -4.49 30.56
N TYR A 130 -2.20 -4.98 31.69
CA TYR A 130 -2.10 -4.35 33.01
C TYR A 130 -1.00 -4.97 33.88
N ALA A 131 -0.24 -5.94 33.36
CA ALA A 131 0.86 -6.57 34.10
C ALA A 131 2.15 -5.73 34.11
N PHE A 132 2.13 -4.56 33.45
CA PHE A 132 3.20 -3.58 33.40
C PHE A 132 2.64 -2.17 33.60
#